data_AF-A0A9Q0DDF5-F1
#
_entry.id   AF-A0A9Q0DDF5-F1
#
_cell.length_a   1.000
_cell.length_b   1.000
_cell.length_c   1.000
_cell.angle_alpha   90.00
_cell.angle_beta   90.00
_cell.angle_gamma   90.00
#
_symmetry.space_group_name_H-M   'P 1'
#
loop_
_entity.id
_entity.type
_entity.pdbx_description
1 polymer ?
#
loop_
_entity_poly.entity_id
_entity_poly.type
_entity_poly.pdbx_seq_one_letter_code
_entity_poly.pdbx_strand_id
1 'polypeptide(L)'
;MEGDVMDKLEAMATVCDFDPITGSIPATKVEITVSCRNLLDRDTFSKSDPHNTLNPDFVRKYILDYFFEEKQNLRFDVYDIDSKSPDLAKHDFLGQVYCTLGEIVGSPASRLEKPLG
;
A
#
# COMPACT_ATOMS: atom_id res chain seq x y z
N MET A 1 -20.51 13.03 8.22
CA MET A 1 -19.29 13.15 9.04
C MET A 1 -18.30 12.09 8.54
N GLU A 2 -18.01 12.15 7.23
CA GLU A 2 -17.20 11.16 6.48
C GLU A 2 -15.91 11.81 5.92
N GLY A 3 -15.62 13.06 6.28
CA GLY A 3 -14.46 13.81 5.80
C GLY A 3 -13.16 13.50 6.54
N ASP A 4 -13.22 13.09 7.80
CA ASP A 4 -12.02 13.04 8.66
C ASP A 4 -11.10 11.83 8.43
N VAL A 5 -11.58 10.78 7.74
CA VAL A 5 -10.80 9.55 7.52
C VAL A 5 -9.93 9.65 6.26
N MET A 6 -10.41 10.35 5.23
CA MET A 6 -9.66 10.54 3.99
C MET A 6 -8.57 11.62 4.13
N ASP A 7 -8.86 12.69 4.89
CA ASP A 7 -7.88 13.73 5.22
C ASP A 7 -6.67 13.18 6.02
N LYS A 8 -6.90 12.20 6.90
CA LYS A 8 -5.79 11.56 7.67
C LYS A 8 -4.91 10.65 6.82
N LEU A 9 -5.44 10.09 5.73
CA LEU A 9 -4.68 9.25 4.80
C LEU A 9 -3.81 10.10 3.85
N GLU A 10 -4.25 11.32 3.52
CA GLU A 10 -3.45 12.28 2.77
C GLU A 10 -2.35 12.93 3.63
N ALA A 11 -2.60 13.13 4.94
CA ALA A 11 -1.62 13.70 5.86
C ALA A 11 -0.39 12.80 6.12
N MET A 12 -0.48 11.50 5.87
CA MET A 12 0.68 10.58 5.93
C MET A 12 1.41 10.44 4.59
N ALA A 13 0.95 11.14 3.55
CA ALA A 13 1.53 11.18 2.20
C ALA A 13 2.00 12.60 1.81
N THR A 14 2.19 13.52 2.76
CA THR A 14 2.70 14.85 2.46
C THR A 14 4.18 14.78 2.11
N VAL A 15 4.43 14.65 0.81
CA VAL A 15 5.69 14.96 0.13
C VAL A 15 6.19 16.33 0.57
N CYS A 16 7.46 16.39 0.97
CA CYS A 16 8.14 17.62 1.37
C CYS A 16 8.01 18.67 0.26
N ASP A 17 7.48 19.85 0.59
CA ASP A 17 7.50 21.00 -0.31
C ASP A 17 8.94 21.36 -0.69
N PHE A 18 9.17 21.53 -1.99
CA PHE A 18 10.47 21.74 -2.61
C PHE A 18 10.94 23.20 -2.46
N ASP A 19 12.11 23.42 -1.84
CA ASP A 19 12.69 24.75 -1.60
C ASP A 19 13.90 25.00 -2.55
N PRO A 20 13.80 25.93 -3.53
CA PRO A 20 14.76 26.07 -4.64
C PRO A 20 16.14 26.62 -4.25
N ILE A 21 16.38 26.95 -2.98
CA ILE A 21 17.69 27.45 -2.50
C ILE A 21 18.65 26.27 -2.19
N THR A 22 18.17 25.02 -2.07
CA THR A 22 18.96 23.89 -1.54
C THR A 22 19.50 22.88 -2.58
N GLY A 23 19.25 23.08 -3.88
CA GLY A 23 19.72 22.18 -4.92
C GLY A 23 18.79 20.98 -5.09
N SER A 24 18.13 20.92 -6.24
CA SER A 24 17.08 19.93 -6.51
C SER A 24 17.66 18.52 -6.57
N ILE A 25 17.37 17.68 -5.57
CA ILE A 25 17.63 16.25 -5.66
C ILE A 25 16.70 15.71 -6.75
N PRO A 26 17.23 15.11 -7.84
CA PRO A 26 16.38 14.61 -8.91
C PRO A 26 15.48 13.48 -8.39
N ALA A 27 14.17 13.68 -8.45
CA ALA A 27 13.17 12.67 -8.10
C ALA A 27 12.36 12.27 -9.34
N THR A 28 12.03 10.99 -9.46
CA THR A 28 11.17 10.47 -10.53
C THR A 28 9.80 10.13 -9.94
N LYS A 29 8.71 10.64 -10.51
CA LYS A 29 7.37 10.23 -10.11
C LYS A 29 7.07 8.80 -10.59
N VAL A 30 6.71 7.92 -9.67
CA VAL A 30 6.35 6.52 -9.96
C VAL A 30 4.94 6.24 -9.49
N GLU A 31 4.20 5.45 -10.26
CA GLU A 31 2.86 4.96 -9.91
C GLU A 31 2.96 3.50 -9.49
N ILE A 32 2.53 3.17 -8.28
CA ILE A 32 2.48 1.81 -7.75
C ILE A 32 1.05 1.30 -7.74
N THR A 33 0.86 0.09 -8.23
CA THR A 33 -0.36 -0.70 -8.09
C THR A 33 -0.05 -1.96 -7.28
N VAL A 34 -0.97 -2.35 -6.41
CA VAL A 34 -0.82 -3.54 -5.55
C VAL A 34 -1.91 -4.53 -5.93
N SER A 35 -1.58 -5.82 -5.93
CA SER A 35 -2.56 -6.91 -6.06
C SER A 35 -2.18 -8.03 -5.11
N CYS A 36 -3.18 -8.70 -4.55
CA CYS A 36 -2.97 -9.90 -3.75
C CYS A 36 -3.53 -11.11 -4.49
N ARG A 37 -2.95 -12.28 -4.25
CA ARG A 37 -3.43 -13.55 -4.80
C ARG A 37 -3.40 -14.62 -3.73
N ASN A 38 -4.39 -15.50 -3.76
CA ASN A 38 -4.55 -16.60 -2.81
C ASN A 38 -4.45 -16.15 -1.33
N LEU A 39 -5.17 -15.08 -0.96
CA LEU A 39 -5.27 -14.68 0.44
C LEU A 39 -5.92 -15.80 1.27
N LEU A 40 -5.48 -15.96 2.52
CA LEU A 40 -6.04 -16.96 3.43
C LEU A 40 -7.47 -16.55 3.77
N ASP A 41 -8.44 -17.41 3.46
CA ASP A 41 -9.83 -17.22 3.88
C ASP A 41 -9.95 -17.57 5.37
N ARG A 42 -10.08 -16.54 6.23
CA ARG A 42 -10.29 -16.75 7.66
C ARG A 42 -11.77 -16.73 8.05
N ASP A 43 -12.67 -16.58 7.08
CA ASP A 43 -14.10 -16.52 7.33
C ASP A 43 -14.70 -17.92 7.56
N THR A 44 -15.01 -18.24 8.82
CA THR A 44 -15.91 -19.36 9.14
C THR A 44 -17.38 -18.95 9.24
N PHE A 45 -17.70 -17.64 9.32
CA PHE A 45 -19.07 -17.16 9.55
C PHE A 45 -19.55 -15.99 8.66
N SER A 46 -18.71 -15.38 7.83
CA SER A 46 -19.02 -14.18 7.02
C SER A 46 -19.61 -14.49 5.65
N LYS A 47 -20.62 -15.37 5.60
CA LYS A 47 -21.29 -15.83 4.35
C LYS A 47 -21.96 -14.71 3.50
N SER A 48 -21.74 -13.44 3.78
CA SER A 48 -22.50 -12.32 3.20
C SER A 48 -21.69 -11.24 2.50
N ASP A 49 -20.36 -11.33 2.38
CA ASP A 49 -19.60 -10.32 1.63
C ASP A 49 -19.51 -10.66 0.13
N PRO A 50 -20.17 -9.88 -0.77
CA PRO A 50 -20.11 -10.10 -2.22
C PRO A 50 -18.73 -9.78 -2.83
N HIS A 51 -17.77 -9.38 -2.00
CA HIS A 51 -16.38 -9.10 -2.36
C HIS A 51 -15.38 -10.14 -1.80
N ASN A 52 -15.85 -11.33 -1.42
CA ASN A 52 -14.97 -12.46 -1.07
C ASN A 52 -14.20 -12.93 -2.33
N THR A 53 -13.14 -12.21 -2.67
CA THR A 53 -12.26 -12.50 -3.79
C THR A 53 -10.89 -12.77 -3.22
N LEU A 54 -10.44 -14.03 -3.30
CA LEU A 54 -9.10 -14.46 -2.87
C LEU A 54 -7.95 -13.80 -3.67
N ASN A 55 -8.29 -13.03 -4.71
CA ASN A 55 -7.38 -12.37 -5.64
C ASN A 55 -7.78 -10.91 -5.91
N PRO A 56 -7.81 -10.02 -4.91
CA PRO A 56 -8.22 -8.64 -5.12
C PRO A 56 -7.16 -7.90 -5.96
N ASP A 57 -7.62 -7.27 -7.04
CA ASP A 57 -6.85 -6.26 -7.77
C ASP A 57 -7.15 -4.91 -7.13
N PHE A 58 -6.19 -4.33 -6.38
CA PHE A 58 -6.45 -3.08 -5.68
C PHE A 58 -6.44 -1.95 -6.70
N VAL A 59 -7.62 -1.39 -6.95
CA VAL A 59 -7.83 -0.28 -7.91
C VAL A 59 -7.10 1.00 -7.49
N ARG A 60 -6.66 1.11 -6.23
CA ARG A 60 -5.95 2.29 -5.72
C ARG A 60 -4.50 2.30 -6.19
N LYS A 61 -4.17 3.36 -6.94
CA LYS A 61 -2.83 3.71 -7.38
C LYS A 61 -2.18 4.64 -6.36
N TYR A 62 -0.92 4.39 -6.02
CA TYR A 62 -0.12 5.24 -5.14
C TYR A 62 0.96 5.95 -5.96
N ILE A 63 0.94 7.28 -5.98
CA ILE A 63 1.96 8.08 -6.64
C ILE A 63 3.02 8.45 -5.61
N LEU A 64 4.27 8.10 -5.88
CA LEU A 64 5.41 8.34 -4.99
C LEU A 64 6.52 9.05 -5.77
N ASP A 65 7.29 9.87 -5.07
CA ASP A 65 8.55 10.41 -5.59
C ASP A 65 9.67 9.40 -5.28
N TYR A 66 10.36 8.93 -6.32
CA TYR A 66 11.49 8.02 -6.25
C TYR A 66 12.81 8.79 -6.27
N PHE A 67 13.58 8.66 -5.20
CA PHE A 67 14.92 9.24 -5.03
C PHE A 67 15.95 8.12 -5.16
N PHE A 68 16.70 8.10 -6.26
CA PHE A 68 17.62 7.00 -6.58
C PHE A 68 18.80 6.87 -5.59
N GLU A 69 19.14 7.94 -4.87
CA GLU A 69 20.21 7.95 -3.87
C GLU A 69 19.73 7.53 -2.47
N GLU A 70 18.43 7.34 -2.28
CA GLU A 70 17.84 7.05 -0.97
C GLU A 70 17.24 5.64 -0.89
N LYS A 71 17.46 4.99 0.26
CA LYS A 71 16.79 3.73 0.57
C LYS A 71 15.38 4.00 1.11
N GLN A 72 14.42 4.10 0.20
CA GLN A 72 13.01 4.31 0.52
C GLN A 72 12.34 2.98 0.87
N ASN A 73 12.16 2.69 2.17
CA ASN A 73 11.53 1.46 2.64
C ASN A 73 10.01 1.56 2.59
N LEU A 74 9.36 0.50 2.10
CA LEU A 74 7.92 0.33 2.03
C LEU A 74 7.51 -0.89 2.85
N ARG A 75 6.40 -0.76 3.58
CA ARG A 75 5.74 -1.85 4.29
C ARG A 75 4.30 -1.90 3.82
N PHE A 76 3.87 -3.09 3.41
CA PHE A 76 2.48 -3.35 3.08
C PHE A 76 1.95 -4.35 4.10
N ASP A 77 0.93 -3.92 4.85
CA ASP A 77 0.20 -4.75 5.80
C ASP A 77 -1.15 -5.09 5.18
N VAL A 78 -1.48 -6.38 5.11
CA VAL A 78 -2.72 -6.87 4.54
C VAL A 78 -3.63 -7.33 5.69
N TYR A 79 -4.86 -6.85 5.67
CA TYR A 79 -5.89 -7.17 6.65
C TYR A 79 -7.12 -7.73 5.94
N ASP A 80 -7.80 -8.68 6.59
CA ASP A 80 -9.14 -9.13 6.24
C ASP A 80 -10.16 -8.21 6.91
N ILE A 81 -11.02 -7.58 6.13
CA ILE A 81 -11.94 -6.56 6.65
C ILE A 81 -13.24 -7.24 7.06
N ASP A 82 -13.29 -7.69 8.31
CA ASP A 82 -14.47 -8.39 8.86
C ASP A 82 -15.61 -7.46 9.32
N SER A 83 -15.38 -6.14 9.32
CA SER A 83 -16.34 -5.18 9.86
C SER A 83 -16.32 -3.84 9.13
N LYS A 84 -17.38 -3.04 9.30
CA LYS A 84 -17.43 -1.66 8.78
C LYS A 84 -16.65 -0.66 9.65
N SER A 85 -15.97 -1.13 10.70
CA SER A 85 -15.18 -0.27 11.57
C SER A 85 -13.92 0.18 10.83
N PRO A 86 -13.54 1.47 10.85
CA PRO A 86 -12.26 1.92 10.29
C PRO A 86 -11.05 1.57 11.17
N ASP A 87 -11.25 0.73 12.18
CA ASP A 87 -10.26 0.43 13.21
C ASP A 87 -9.57 -0.90 12.87
N LEU A 88 -8.32 -0.81 12.40
CA LEU A 88 -7.51 -1.95 11.98
C LEU A 88 -7.31 -2.99 13.09
N ALA A 89 -7.44 -2.61 14.38
CA ALA A 89 -7.35 -3.55 15.49
C ALA A 89 -8.52 -4.55 15.56
N LYS A 90 -9.61 -4.30 14.82
CA LYS A 90 -10.79 -5.17 14.75
C LYS A 90 -10.83 -6.05 13.49
N HIS A 91 -9.76 -6.01 12.70
CA HIS A 91 -9.62 -6.75 11.45
C HIS A 91 -8.54 -7.80 11.61
N ASP A 92 -8.74 -8.94 10.96
CA ASP A 92 -7.78 -10.02 11.00
C ASP A 92 -6.55 -9.69 10.15
N PHE A 93 -5.38 -9.68 10.77
CA PHE A 93 -4.12 -9.48 10.06
C PHE A 93 -3.77 -10.73 9.25
N LEU A 94 -3.65 -10.58 7.92
CA LEU A 94 -3.36 -11.66 6.98
C LEU A 94 -1.86 -11.82 6.72
N GLY A 95 -1.09 -10.74 6.86
CA GLY A 95 0.37 -10.77 6.75
C GLY A 95 0.96 -9.46 6.29
N GLN A 96 2.28 -9.42 6.23
CA GLN A 96 3.03 -8.23 5.84
C GLN A 96 4.14 -8.54 4.85
N VAL A 97 4.51 -7.52 4.08
CA VAL A 97 5.70 -7.55 3.22
C VAL A 97 6.50 -6.27 3.34
N TYR A 98 7.81 -6.43 3.34
CA TYR A 98 8.78 -5.33 3.29
C TYR A 98 9.52 -5.35 1.96
N CYS A 99 9.65 -4.18 1.36
CA CYS A 99 10.55 -3.96 0.22
C CYS A 99 10.99 -2.50 0.19
N THR A 100 11.85 -2.17 -0.75
CA THR A 100 12.25 -0.81 -1.07
C THR A 100 11.63 -0.38 -2.38
N LEU A 101 11.44 0.93 -2.56
CA LEU A 101 10.98 1.46 -3.84
C LEU A 101 11.96 1.09 -4.98
N GLY A 102 13.26 1.08 -4.67
CA GLY A 102 14.31 0.63 -5.57
C GLY A 102 14.17 -0.84 -5.99
N GLU A 103 13.77 -1.75 -5.09
CA GLU A 103 13.49 -3.16 -5.46
C GLU A 103 12.32 -3.28 -6.44
N ILE A 104 11.28 -2.45 -6.31
CA ILE A 104 10.13 -2.47 -7.22
C ILE A 104 10.55 -1.94 -8.58
N VAL A 105 11.13 -0.74 -8.63
CA VAL A 105 11.54 -0.07 -9.87
C VAL A 105 12.63 -0.87 -10.60
N GLY A 106 13.53 -1.52 -9.87
CA GLY A 106 14.61 -2.35 -10.41
C GLY A 106 14.23 -3.79 -10.76
N SER A 107 13.01 -4.25 -10.42
CA SER A 107 12.58 -5.61 -10.72
C SER A 107 12.26 -5.80 -12.22
N PRO A 108 12.38 -7.04 -12.76
CA PRO A 108 11.98 -7.33 -14.12
C PRO A 108 10.52 -6.92 -14.37
N ALA A 109 10.29 -6.19 -15.46
CA ALA A 109 8.98 -5.61 -15.81
C ALA A 109 8.39 -4.66 -14.74
N SER A 110 9.22 -4.08 -13.87
CA SER A 110 8.80 -3.21 -12.75
C SER A 110 7.77 -3.89 -11.83
N ARG A 111 7.85 -5.22 -11.72
CA ARG A 111 6.92 -6.06 -10.96
C ARG A 111 7.65 -6.86 -9.90
N LEU A 112 7.29 -6.61 -8.64
CA LEU A 112 7.78 -7.35 -7.49
C LEU A 112 6.68 -8.25 -6.93
N GLU A 113 6.98 -9.54 -6.77
CA GLU A 113 6.10 -10.50 -6.09
C GLU A 113 6.81 -11.03 -4.85
N LYS A 114 6.14 -11.00 -3.71
CA LYS A 114 6.67 -11.49 -2.43
C LYS A 114 5.54 -12.21 -1.67
N PRO A 115 5.85 -13.30 -0.93
CA PRO A 115 4.88 -13.93 -0.05
C PRO A 115 4.53 -13.00 1.11
N LEU A 116 3.30 -13.11 1.62
CA LEU A 116 2.94 -12.52 2.91
C LEU A 116 3.60 -13.35 4.02
N GLY A 117 4.37 -12.67 4.87
CA GLY A 117 5.04 -13.25 6.03
C GLY A 117 4.17 -13.32 7.27
#